data_AF-A0A346A994-F1
#
_entry.id   AF-A0A346A994-F1
#
_cell.length_a   1.000
_cell.length_b   1.000
_cell.length_c   1.000
_cell.angle_alpha   90.00
_cell.angle_beta   90.00
_cell.angle_gamma   90.00
#
_symmetry.space_group_name_H-M   'P 1'
#
loop_
_entity.id
_entity.type
_entity.pdbx_description
1 polymer ?
#
loop_
_entity_poly.entity_id
_entity_poly.type
_entity_poly.pdbx_seq_one_letter_code
_entity_poly.pdbx_strand_id
1 'polypeptide(L)'
;VTRPFKEEAYRLVDELSERATRAGAVNTLIRLADGRLRGDNTDGAGLLRDLTANAGVELRGKRVLLLGAGGAVRGVLEPFLGECPAELLIANRTARKAVDLAERFADLGAVHGCGFAEVEGPFDLIVNGTSASLAGDVPPLAQSVIEPGRTVCYDMMYAKEPTAF
;
A
#
# COMPACT_ATOMS: atom_id res chain seq x y z
N VAL A 1 2.81 16.74 -5.63
CA VAL A 1 1.33 16.61 -5.75
C VAL A 1 0.82 15.78 -4.58
N THR A 2 -0.15 16.31 -3.83
CA THR A 2 -0.73 15.64 -2.64
C THR A 2 -2.21 15.30 -2.85
N ARG A 3 -2.86 14.65 -1.87
CA ARG A 3 -4.30 14.37 -1.93
C ARG A 3 -5.10 15.69 -2.02
N PRO A 4 -6.20 15.76 -2.80
CA PRO A 4 -6.80 14.72 -3.62
C PRO A 4 -6.30 14.66 -5.09
N PHE A 5 -5.25 15.40 -5.45
CA PHE A 5 -4.90 15.70 -6.86
C PHE A 5 -4.03 14.67 -7.58
N LYS A 6 -3.66 13.55 -6.94
CA LYS A 6 -2.69 12.59 -7.52
C LYS A 6 -3.20 11.89 -8.79
N GLU A 7 -4.50 11.61 -8.88
CA GLU A 7 -5.13 11.02 -10.07
C GLU A 7 -5.31 12.03 -11.20
N GLU A 8 -5.54 13.30 -10.85
CA GLU A 8 -5.61 14.37 -11.83
C GLU A 8 -4.24 14.62 -12.45
N ALA A 9 -3.19 14.73 -11.62
CA ALA A 9 -1.82 14.85 -12.09
C ALA A 9 -1.41 13.66 -12.99
N TYR A 10 -1.85 12.44 -12.65
CA TYR A 10 -1.63 11.26 -13.50
C TYR A 10 -2.19 11.41 -14.93
N ARG A 11 -3.35 12.07 -15.08
CA ARG A 11 -3.99 12.32 -16.38
C ARG A 11 -3.40 13.52 -17.14
N LEU A 12 -2.70 14.42 -16.45
CA LEU A 12 -2.22 15.69 -17.02
C LEU A 12 -0.77 15.65 -17.55
N VAL A 13 0.02 14.64 -17.16
CA VAL A 13 1.43 14.55 -17.57
C VAL A 13 1.60 13.96 -18.96
N ASP A 14 2.70 14.33 -19.62
CA ASP A 14 3.04 13.86 -20.97
C ASP A 14 3.71 12.49 -20.98
N GLU A 15 4.39 12.13 -19.88
CA GLU A 15 5.05 10.85 -19.68
C GLU A 15 4.80 10.33 -18.27
N LEU A 16 4.75 9.02 -18.10
CA LEU A 16 4.63 8.36 -16.80
C LEU A 16 5.82 7.43 -16.59
N SER A 17 6.34 7.39 -15.37
CA SER A 17 7.19 6.26 -14.95
C SER A 17 6.35 4.97 -14.86
N GLU A 18 7.00 3.81 -14.95
CA GLU A 18 6.33 2.51 -14.81
C GLU A 18 5.57 2.42 -13.48
N ARG A 19 6.21 2.84 -12.39
CA ARG A 19 5.58 2.90 -11.07
C ARG A 19 4.40 3.86 -10.97
N ALA A 20 4.44 5.00 -11.68
CA ALA A 20 3.29 5.91 -11.74
C ALA A 20 2.12 5.29 -12.55
N THR A 21 2.42 4.62 -13.67
CA THR A 21 1.46 3.85 -14.47
C THR A 21 0.75 2.79 -13.64
N ARG A 22 1.51 1.94 -12.94
CA ARG A 22 0.94 0.91 -12.06
C ARG A 22 0.16 1.50 -10.88
N ALA A 23 0.70 2.54 -10.25
CA ALA A 23 0.02 3.22 -9.15
C ALA A 23 -1.21 4.02 -9.59
N GLY A 24 -1.42 4.28 -10.88
CA GLY A 24 -2.51 5.11 -11.42
C GLY A 24 -2.61 6.50 -10.76
N ALA A 25 -1.47 7.02 -10.30
CA ALA A 25 -1.40 8.22 -9.46
C ALA A 25 0.00 8.83 -9.53
N VAL A 26 0.09 10.16 -9.55
CA VAL A 26 1.35 10.92 -9.57
C VAL A 26 1.46 11.77 -8.31
N ASN A 27 2.54 11.60 -7.55
CA ASN A 27 2.87 12.45 -6.41
C ASN A 27 4.05 13.41 -6.73
N THR A 28 4.83 13.11 -7.77
CA THR A 28 6.06 13.81 -8.15
C THR A 28 6.01 14.22 -9.62
N LEU A 29 6.25 15.50 -9.90
CA LEU A 29 6.30 16.02 -11.28
C LEU A 29 7.73 16.44 -11.60
N ILE A 30 8.22 16.00 -12.76
CA ILE A 30 9.56 16.28 -13.24
C ILE A 30 9.42 17.00 -14.57
N ARG A 31 9.96 18.22 -14.66
CA ARG A 31 10.02 18.95 -15.93
C ARG A 31 11.21 18.44 -16.74
N LEU A 32 10.93 17.94 -17.94
CA LEU A 32 11.94 17.45 -18.88
C LEU A 32 12.62 18.62 -19.62
N ALA A 33 13.75 18.32 -20.25
CA ALA A 33 14.55 19.33 -20.97
C ALA A 33 13.79 19.97 -22.14
N ASP A 34 12.90 19.21 -22.79
CA ASP A 34 12.04 19.66 -23.89
C ASP A 34 10.78 20.42 -23.41
N GLY A 35 10.62 20.59 -22.08
CA GLY A 35 9.51 21.30 -21.47
C GLY A 35 8.28 20.44 -21.14
N ARG A 36 8.26 19.17 -21.53
CA ARG A 36 7.22 18.20 -21.14
C ARG A 36 7.28 17.87 -19.65
N LEU A 37 6.19 17.35 -19.12
CA LEU A 37 6.07 16.90 -17.74
C LEU A 37 6.07 15.38 -17.68
N ARG A 38 7.00 14.82 -16.90
CA ARG A 38 6.98 13.42 -16.49
C ARG A 38 6.38 13.29 -15.10
N GLY A 39 5.36 12.46 -14.97
CA GLY A 39 4.76 12.06 -13.71
C GLY A 39 5.46 10.85 -13.12
N ASP A 40 5.68 10.90 -11.81
CA ASP A 40 6.28 9.83 -11.04
C ASP A 40 5.55 9.61 -9.70
N ASN A 41 5.70 8.42 -9.13
CA ASN A 41 5.13 8.05 -7.85
C ASN A 41 6.20 7.49 -6.91
N THR A 42 6.52 8.27 -5.88
CA THR A 42 7.53 7.89 -4.88
C THR A 42 6.94 7.34 -3.58
N ASP A 43 5.61 7.31 -3.42
CA ASP A 43 4.99 6.88 -2.15
C ASP A 43 5.34 5.41 -1.85
N GLY A 44 5.19 4.53 -2.85
CA GLY A 44 5.49 3.10 -2.72
C GLY A 44 6.95 2.82 -2.39
N ALA A 45 7.86 3.46 -3.12
CA ALA A 45 9.29 3.33 -2.90
C ALA A 45 9.71 3.91 -1.53
N GLY A 46 9.08 5.01 -1.11
CA GLY A 46 9.32 5.63 0.19
C GLY A 46 8.91 4.71 1.35
N LEU A 47 7.70 4.14 1.28
CA LEU A 47 7.24 3.19 2.30
C LEU A 47 8.13 1.95 2.37
N LEU A 48 8.45 1.35 1.22
CA LEU A 48 9.31 0.17 1.19
C LEU A 48 10.69 0.47 1.80
N ARG A 49 11.26 1.63 1.47
CA ARG A 49 12.54 2.07 2.01
C ARG A 49 12.48 2.26 3.53
N ASP A 50 11.41 2.85 4.05
CA ASP A 50 11.26 3.06 5.48
C ASP A 50 11.14 1.73 6.23
N LEU A 51 10.31 0.81 5.74
CA LEU A 51 10.18 -0.54 6.30
C LEU A 51 11.50 -1.32 6.28
N THR A 52 12.15 -1.39 5.12
CA THR A 52 13.32 -2.26 4.94
C THR A 52 14.59 -1.65 5.52
N ALA A 53 14.89 -0.39 5.20
CA ALA A 53 16.17 0.22 5.56
C ALA A 53 16.16 0.91 6.93
N ASN A 54 15.04 1.53 7.32
CA ASN A 54 14.98 2.26 8.59
C ASN A 54 14.47 1.37 9.73
N ALA A 55 13.42 0.57 9.48
CA ALA A 55 12.83 -0.32 10.48
C ALA A 55 13.41 -1.74 10.45
N GLY A 56 14.21 -2.10 9.43
CA GLY A 56 14.86 -3.42 9.34
C GLY A 56 13.90 -4.58 9.07
N VAL A 57 12.73 -4.31 8.48
CA VAL A 57 11.70 -5.32 8.20
C VAL A 57 12.00 -6.01 6.86
N GLU A 58 12.16 -7.32 6.89
CA GLU A 58 12.28 -8.15 5.68
C GLU A 58 10.89 -8.56 5.16
N LEU A 59 10.62 -8.40 3.87
CA LEU A 59 9.37 -8.81 3.23
C LEU A 59 9.48 -10.17 2.53
N ARG A 60 10.67 -10.59 2.13
CA ARG A 60 10.91 -11.82 1.37
C ARG A 60 10.40 -13.04 2.14
N GLY A 61 9.56 -13.84 1.49
CA GLY A 61 8.98 -15.05 2.08
C GLY A 61 8.06 -14.80 3.29
N LYS A 62 7.64 -13.55 3.54
CA LYS A 62 6.73 -13.19 4.63
C LYS A 62 5.27 -13.16 4.20
N ARG A 63 4.37 -13.29 5.16
CA ARG A 63 2.93 -13.01 4.99
C ARG A 63 2.66 -11.54 5.31
N VAL A 64 2.18 -10.80 4.32
CA VAL A 64 1.91 -9.36 4.43
C VAL A 64 0.41 -9.10 4.30
N LEU A 65 -0.15 -8.34 5.24
CA LEU A 65 -1.54 -7.86 5.20
C LEU A 65 -1.56 -6.36 4.92
N LEU A 66 -2.23 -5.95 3.85
CA LEU A 66 -2.52 -4.54 3.54
C LEU A 66 -3.99 -4.24 3.83
N LEU A 67 -4.25 -3.25 4.70
CA LEU A 67 -5.60 -2.82 5.04
C LEU A 67 -6.01 -1.64 4.15
N GLY A 68 -7.09 -1.83 3.41
CA GLY A 68 -7.63 -0.88 2.45
C GLY A 68 -7.36 -1.28 0.99
N ALA A 69 -8.15 -0.72 0.09
CA ALA A 69 -7.99 -0.90 -1.36
C ALA A 69 -8.01 0.45 -2.10
N GLY A 70 -7.45 1.48 -1.47
CA GLY A 70 -7.38 2.84 -2.01
C GLY A 70 -6.07 3.12 -2.77
N GLY A 71 -5.89 4.37 -3.22
CA GLY A 71 -4.71 4.78 -3.98
C GLY A 71 -3.38 4.61 -3.24
N ALA A 72 -3.38 4.72 -1.90
CA ALA A 72 -2.20 4.46 -1.06
C ALA A 72 -1.74 3.00 -1.18
N VAL A 73 -2.66 2.05 -0.98
CA VAL A 73 -2.39 0.61 -1.12
C VAL A 73 -1.99 0.27 -2.54
N ARG A 74 -2.70 0.79 -3.55
CA ARG A 74 -2.34 0.58 -4.96
C ARG A 74 -0.91 1.03 -5.29
N GLY A 75 -0.45 2.13 -4.70
CA GLY A 75 0.90 2.66 -4.93
C GLY A 75 2.02 1.84 -4.30
N VAL A 76 1.74 0.98 -3.32
CA VAL A 76 2.75 0.16 -2.62
C VAL A 76 2.80 -1.29 -3.10
N LEU A 77 1.78 -1.76 -3.84
CA LEU A 77 1.69 -3.16 -4.26
C LEU A 77 2.87 -3.62 -5.12
N GLU A 78 3.22 -2.86 -6.16
CA GLU A 78 4.33 -3.19 -7.04
C GLU A 78 5.67 -3.32 -6.28
N PRO A 79 6.11 -2.32 -5.49
CA PRO A 79 7.36 -2.47 -4.74
C PRO A 79 7.31 -3.60 -3.71
N PHE A 80 6.17 -3.84 -3.05
CA PHE A 80 6.04 -4.93 -2.08
C PHE A 80 6.13 -6.31 -2.75
N LEU A 81 5.44 -6.51 -3.88
CA LEU A 81 5.50 -7.76 -4.64
C LEU A 81 6.90 -7.99 -5.23
N GLY A 82 7.62 -6.92 -5.57
CA GLY A 82 9.02 -6.96 -5.97
C GLY A 82 9.97 -7.55 -4.92
N GLU A 83 9.63 -7.48 -3.63
CA GLU A 83 10.40 -8.13 -2.55
C GLU A 83 10.11 -9.63 -2.39
N CYS A 84 9.19 -10.17 -3.19
CA CYS A 84 8.79 -11.58 -3.17
C CYS A 84 8.30 -12.07 -1.79
N PRO A 85 7.23 -11.50 -1.22
CA PRO A 85 6.57 -12.08 -0.05
C PRO A 85 6.02 -13.47 -0.38
N ALA A 86 5.84 -14.30 0.64
CA ALA A 86 5.17 -15.59 0.47
C ALA A 86 3.68 -15.40 0.14
N GLU A 87 3.07 -14.36 0.71
CA GLU A 87 1.68 -13.99 0.49
C GLU A 87 1.50 -12.49 0.73
N LEU A 88 0.74 -11.82 -0.13
CA LEU A 88 0.23 -10.47 0.11
C LEU A 88 -1.30 -10.50 0.09
N LEU A 89 -1.94 -10.28 1.24
CA LEU A 89 -3.39 -10.20 1.36
C LEU A 89 -3.83 -8.75 1.46
N ILE A 90 -4.77 -8.35 0.61
CA ILE A 90 -5.44 -7.05 0.67
C ILE A 90 -6.80 -7.26 1.33
N ALA A 91 -7.05 -6.60 2.47
CA ALA A 91 -8.34 -6.66 3.15
C ALA A 91 -9.02 -5.30 3.11
N ASN A 92 -10.30 -5.27 2.74
CA ASN A 92 -11.03 -4.00 2.65
C ASN A 92 -12.50 -4.15 3.07
N ARG A 93 -13.10 -3.06 3.57
CA ARG A 93 -14.53 -3.03 3.96
C ARG A 93 -15.44 -3.50 2.83
N THR A 94 -15.13 -3.12 1.60
CA THR A 94 -15.79 -3.65 0.40
C THR A 94 -14.85 -4.67 -0.24
N ALA A 95 -15.09 -5.96 0.04
CA ALA A 95 -14.23 -7.08 -0.39
C ALA A 95 -13.93 -7.05 -1.90
N ARG A 96 -14.95 -6.79 -2.73
CA ARG A 96 -14.80 -6.69 -4.19
C ARG A 96 -13.69 -5.72 -4.62
N LYS A 97 -13.55 -4.57 -3.96
CA LYS A 97 -12.48 -3.60 -4.29
C LYS A 97 -11.08 -4.16 -4.04
N ALA A 98 -10.92 -5.00 -3.00
CA ALA A 98 -9.64 -5.66 -2.72
C ALA A 98 -9.38 -6.76 -3.76
N VAL A 99 -10.40 -7.58 -4.09
CA VAL A 99 -10.31 -8.62 -5.13
C VAL A 99 -9.90 -8.02 -6.47
N ASP A 100 -10.64 -7.02 -6.96
CA ASP A 100 -10.36 -6.35 -8.24
C ASP A 100 -8.97 -5.68 -8.23
N LEU A 101 -8.49 -5.23 -7.06
CA LEU A 101 -7.14 -4.68 -6.93
C LEU A 101 -6.07 -5.79 -6.98
N ALA A 102 -6.28 -6.91 -6.31
CA ALA A 102 -5.37 -8.06 -6.35
C ALA A 102 -5.24 -8.62 -7.78
N GLU A 103 -6.35 -8.80 -8.50
CA GLU A 103 -6.35 -9.31 -9.88
C GLU A 103 -5.50 -8.45 -10.83
N ARG A 104 -5.46 -7.12 -10.63
CA ARG A 104 -4.65 -6.19 -11.44
C ARG A 104 -3.14 -6.30 -11.21
N PHE A 105 -2.72 -6.96 -10.13
CA PHE A 105 -1.32 -7.12 -9.72
C PHE A 105 -0.92 -8.61 -9.64
N ALA A 106 -1.80 -9.52 -10.03
CA ALA A 106 -1.56 -10.96 -10.00
C ALA A 106 -0.40 -11.40 -10.92
N ASP A 107 -0.03 -10.57 -11.90
CA ASP A 107 1.14 -10.76 -12.75
C ASP A 107 2.48 -10.58 -12.01
N LEU A 108 2.49 -9.94 -10.84
CA LEU A 108 3.71 -9.62 -10.09
C LEU A 108 3.99 -10.57 -8.91
N GLY A 109 3.03 -11.40 -8.49
CA GLY A 109 3.24 -12.36 -7.41
C GLY A 109 1.96 -12.87 -6.75
N ALA A 110 2.12 -13.54 -5.61
CA ALA A 110 1.02 -14.10 -4.83
C ALA A 110 0.25 -13.01 -4.07
N VAL A 111 -0.74 -12.40 -4.73
CA VAL A 111 -1.61 -11.38 -4.15
C VAL A 111 -3.08 -11.81 -4.19
N HIS A 112 -3.78 -11.63 -3.07
CA HIS A 112 -5.20 -11.94 -2.93
C HIS A 112 -5.97 -10.79 -2.30
N GLY A 113 -7.28 -10.73 -2.54
CA GLY A 113 -8.17 -9.73 -1.97
C GLY A 113 -9.33 -10.36 -1.22
N CYS A 114 -9.72 -9.79 -0.08
CA CYS A 114 -10.83 -10.28 0.74
C CYS A 114 -11.53 -9.17 1.55
N GLY A 115 -12.62 -9.52 2.23
CA GLY A 115 -13.21 -8.72 3.29
C GLY A 115 -12.53 -8.95 4.65
N PHE A 116 -12.70 -8.01 5.60
CA PHE A 116 -12.07 -8.12 6.92
C PHE A 116 -12.46 -9.39 7.71
N ALA A 117 -13.68 -9.90 7.51
CA ALA A 117 -14.17 -11.09 8.20
C ALA A 117 -13.51 -12.40 7.73
N GLU A 118 -12.83 -12.36 6.58
CA GLU A 118 -12.17 -13.52 5.94
C GLU A 118 -10.66 -13.55 6.22
N VAL A 119 -10.15 -12.58 6.98
CA VAL A 119 -8.71 -12.47 7.26
C VAL A 119 -8.30 -13.48 8.32
N GLU A 120 -7.41 -14.40 7.94
CA GLU A 120 -6.87 -15.44 8.82
C GLU A 120 -5.35 -15.28 9.02
N GLY A 121 -4.96 -15.02 10.27
CA GLY A 121 -3.59 -14.78 10.70
C GLY A 121 -2.78 -16.03 11.09
N PRO A 122 -1.59 -15.82 11.69
CA PRO A 122 -0.93 -14.53 11.93
C PRO A 122 -0.18 -14.01 10.68
N PHE A 123 0.05 -12.70 10.63
CA PHE A 123 0.87 -12.05 9.61
C PHE A 123 2.22 -11.59 10.18
N ASP A 124 3.25 -11.54 9.33
CA ASP A 124 4.55 -10.99 9.73
C ASP A 124 4.54 -9.46 9.68
N LEU A 125 3.83 -8.88 8.71
CA LEU A 125 3.68 -7.44 8.52
C LEU A 125 2.21 -7.09 8.26
N ILE A 126 1.69 -6.13 9.01
CA ILE A 126 0.38 -5.52 8.77
C ILE A 126 0.57 -4.03 8.48
N VAL A 127 0.11 -3.56 7.32
CA VAL A 127 0.17 -2.15 6.94
C VAL A 127 -1.24 -1.57 6.87
N ASN A 128 -1.52 -0.54 7.67
CA ASN A 128 -2.74 0.23 7.54
C ASN A 128 -2.63 1.28 6.43
N GLY A 129 -3.34 1.05 5.33
CA GLY A 129 -3.53 2.00 4.24
C GLY A 129 -4.92 2.65 4.23
N THR A 130 -5.73 2.46 5.29
CA THR A 130 -7.06 3.05 5.40
C THR A 130 -6.98 4.44 6.02
N SER A 131 -7.84 5.35 5.59
CA SER A 131 -8.00 6.66 6.26
C SER A 131 -8.89 6.59 7.51
N ALA A 132 -9.32 5.39 7.91
CA ALA A 132 -10.24 5.19 9.02
C ALA A 132 -9.56 5.45 10.38
N SER A 133 -8.26 5.16 10.51
CA SER A 133 -7.51 5.38 11.74
C SER A 133 -7.47 6.86 12.17
N LEU A 134 -7.54 7.80 11.21
CA LEU A 134 -7.64 9.24 11.50
C LEU A 134 -9.00 9.65 12.08
N ALA A 135 -10.04 8.85 11.88
CA ALA A 135 -11.36 9.06 12.47
C ALA A 135 -11.54 8.30 13.81
N GLY A 136 -10.50 7.60 14.28
CA GLY A 136 -10.54 6.76 15.47
C GLY A 136 -11.04 5.34 15.23
N ASP A 137 -11.28 4.95 13.98
CA ASP A 137 -11.80 3.64 13.62
C ASP A 137 -10.66 2.64 13.35
N VAL A 138 -10.75 1.46 13.97
CA VAL A 138 -9.85 0.33 13.72
C VAL A 138 -10.59 -0.70 12.85
N PRO A 139 -9.98 -1.23 11.78
CA PRO A 139 -10.59 -2.31 11.01
C PRO A 139 -10.95 -3.50 11.91
N PRO A 140 -12.14 -4.12 11.73
CA PRO A 140 -12.62 -5.20 12.59
C PRO A 140 -11.89 -6.51 12.27
N LEU A 141 -10.66 -6.63 12.74
CA LEU A 141 -9.80 -7.81 12.58
C LEU A 141 -9.79 -8.67 13.84
N ALA A 142 -9.65 -9.98 13.67
CA ALA A 142 -9.42 -10.88 14.79
C ALA A 142 -8.05 -10.60 15.43
N GLN A 143 -7.92 -10.73 16.75
CA GLN A 143 -6.63 -10.52 17.43
C GLN A 143 -5.55 -11.52 16.97
N SER A 144 -5.96 -12.68 16.45
CA SER A 144 -5.07 -13.72 15.91
C SER A 144 -4.29 -13.28 14.67
N VAL A 145 -4.62 -12.14 14.05
CA VAL A 145 -3.79 -11.57 12.97
C VAL A 145 -2.43 -11.09 13.46
N ILE A 146 -2.31 -10.80 14.76
CA ILE A 146 -1.09 -10.34 15.42
C ILE A 146 -0.52 -11.47 16.29
N GLU A 147 0.72 -11.82 16.03
CA GLU A 147 1.54 -12.66 16.90
C GLU A 147 2.45 -11.77 17.76
N PRO A 148 2.22 -11.67 19.08
CA PRO A 148 3.01 -10.80 19.96
C PRO A 148 4.51 -11.10 19.89
N GLY A 149 5.31 -10.05 19.75
CA GLY A 149 6.78 -10.16 19.64
C GLY A 149 7.29 -10.54 18.25
N ARG A 150 6.40 -10.78 17.27
CA ARG A 150 6.76 -11.09 15.89
C ARG A 150 6.14 -10.13 14.87
N THR A 151 4.83 -9.94 14.92
CA THR A 151 4.11 -9.14 13.92
C THR A 151 4.53 -7.68 14.01
N VAL A 152 4.93 -7.11 12.88
CA VAL A 152 5.18 -5.67 12.74
C VAL A 152 3.91 -5.00 12.22
N CYS A 153 3.48 -3.94 12.88
CA CYS A 153 2.37 -3.09 12.44
C CYS A 153 2.93 -1.74 11.96
N TYR A 154 2.47 -1.27 10.80
CA TYR A 154 2.88 0.00 10.21
C TYR A 154 1.65 0.80 9.78
N ASP A 155 1.48 2.02 10.28
CA ASP A 155 0.43 2.92 9.80
C ASP A 155 0.96 3.86 8.71
N MET A 156 0.29 3.92 7.56
CA MET A 156 0.57 4.94 6.54
C MET A 156 0.03 6.32 6.94
N MET A 157 -0.84 6.38 7.95
CA MET A 157 -1.33 7.60 8.57
C MET A 157 -0.37 8.04 9.68
N TYR A 158 -0.23 9.36 9.85
CA TYR A 158 0.53 9.94 10.95
C TYR A 158 -0.24 11.13 11.53
N ALA A 159 -0.13 11.29 12.85
CA ALA A 159 -0.77 12.35 13.61
C ALA A 159 0.15 12.82 14.74
N LYS A 160 -0.28 13.85 15.49
CA LYS A 160 0.48 14.32 16.66
C LYS A 160 0.48 13.31 17.80
N GLU A 161 -0.66 12.65 18.00
CA GLU A 161 -0.84 11.57 18.96
C GLU A 161 -0.79 10.22 18.23
N PRO A 162 -0.55 9.10 18.94
CA PRO A 162 -0.70 7.77 18.38
C PRO A 162 -2.04 7.58 17.66
N THR A 163 -2.00 6.95 16.50
CA THR A 163 -3.19 6.56 15.74
C THR A 163 -4.00 5.51 16.50
N ALA A 164 -5.27 5.33 16.11
CA ALA A 164 -6.09 4.27 16.69
C ALA A 164 -5.65 2.85 16.27
N PHE A 165 -5.01 2.73 15.10
CA PHE A 165 -4.36 1.51 14.62
C PHE A 165 -3.01 1.34 15.32
#